data_AF-A0A934MQJ9-F1
#
_entry.id   AF-A0A934MQJ9-F1
#
_cell.length_a   1.000
_cell.length_b   1.000
_cell.length_c   1.000
_cell.angle_alpha   90.00
_cell.angle_beta   90.00
_cell.angle_gamma   90.00
#
_symmetry.space_group_name_H-M   'P 1'
#
loop_
_entity.id
_entity.type
_entity.pdbx_description
1 polymer ?
#
loop_
_entity_poly.entity_id
_entity_poly.type
_entity_poly.pdbx_seq_one_letter_code
_entity_poly.pdbx_strand_id
1 'polypeptide(L)'
;MRHQIDPKTQLKYYFPVKEPILTLNINELRRAAYSDDNKKTVSLMIGALRRRRYLTIEDLLNTTWKELGSIRNFGITCQLLLFDFLERISEHPEYLISLDAYERSRKLEAIKGRLREMGMIL
;
A
#
# COMPACT_ATOMS: atom_id res chain seq x y z
N MET A 1 14.01 -18.31 7.82
CA MET A 1 12.81 -19.17 7.73
C MET A 1 11.82 -18.49 6.79
N ARG A 2 11.57 -19.03 5.59
CA ARG A 2 10.47 -18.53 4.76
C ARG A 2 9.18 -19.05 5.39
N HIS A 3 8.41 -18.17 6.02
CA HIS A 3 7.07 -18.54 6.47
C HIS A 3 6.29 -19.11 5.29
N GLN A 4 5.64 -20.25 5.50
CA GLN A 4 4.81 -20.90 4.48
C GLN A 4 3.63 -19.97 4.22
N ILE A 5 3.66 -19.22 3.11
CA ILE A 5 2.58 -18.31 2.73
C ILE A 5 1.40 -19.17 2.28
N ASP A 6 0.34 -19.20 3.06
CA ASP A 6 -0.94 -19.75 2.61
C ASP A 6 -1.55 -18.80 1.57
N PRO A 7 -1.78 -19.26 0.32
CA PRO A 7 -2.32 -18.42 -0.74
C PRO A 7 -3.75 -17.93 -0.49
N LYS A 8 -4.47 -18.49 0.49
CA LYS A 8 -5.84 -18.08 0.85
C LYS A 8 -5.91 -17.08 2.01
N THR A 9 -4.79 -16.83 2.69
CA THR A 9 -4.74 -15.86 3.78
C THR A 9 -4.59 -14.45 3.23
N GLN A 10 -5.26 -13.49 3.85
CA GLN A 10 -5.21 -12.09 3.42
C GLN A 10 -3.81 -11.50 3.57
N LEU A 11 -3.42 -10.64 2.62
CA LEU A 11 -2.08 -10.07 2.57
C LEU A 11 -1.73 -9.24 3.82
N LYS A 12 -2.69 -8.56 4.43
CA LYS A 12 -2.49 -7.77 5.66
C LYS A 12 -1.91 -8.55 6.85
N TYR A 13 -2.05 -9.87 6.86
CA TYR A 13 -1.48 -10.72 7.92
C TYR A 13 0.02 -11.02 7.69
N TYR A 14 0.51 -10.80 6.48
CA TYR A 14 1.92 -10.97 6.13
C TYR A 14 2.66 -9.62 6.08
N PHE A 15 1.97 -8.54 5.73
CA PHE A 15 2.55 -7.22 5.51
C PHE A 15 1.93 -6.20 6.48
N PRO A 16 2.60 -5.89 7.61
CA PRO A 16 2.11 -4.94 8.61
C PRO A 16 2.33 -3.49 8.14
N VAL A 17 1.58 -3.07 7.11
CA VAL A 17 1.66 -1.71 6.55
C VAL A 17 1.01 -0.70 7.51
N LYS A 18 1.68 0.44 7.72
CA LYS A 18 1.20 1.49 8.63
C LYS A 18 -0.09 2.14 8.12
N GLU A 19 -1.00 2.47 9.04
CA GLU A 19 -2.33 3.02 8.75
C GLU A 19 -2.37 4.21 7.76
N PRO A 20 -1.44 5.19 7.81
CA PRO A 20 -1.45 6.31 6.85
C PRO A 20 -1.22 5.89 5.40
N ILE A 21 -0.57 4.73 5.19
CA ILE A 21 -0.28 4.19 3.87
C ILE A 21 -1.50 3.45 3.30
N LEU A 22 -2.36 2.89 4.16
CA LEU A 22 -3.52 2.09 3.74
C LEU A 22 -4.46 2.87 2.82
N THR A 23 -4.65 4.17 3.08
CA THR A 23 -5.53 5.04 2.31
C THR A 23 -4.90 5.57 1.02
N LEU A 24 -3.60 5.33 0.79
CA LEU A 24 -2.90 5.80 -0.41
C LEU A 24 -3.39 5.06 -1.65
N ASN A 25 -3.41 5.79 -2.76
CA ASN A 25 -3.77 5.23 -4.05
C ASN A 25 -2.78 4.12 -4.46
N ILE A 26 -3.28 3.07 -5.11
CA ILE A 26 -2.44 1.94 -5.55
C ILE A 26 -1.29 2.36 -6.49
N ASN A 27 -1.41 3.51 -7.19
CA ASN A 27 -0.34 4.04 -8.01
C ASN A 27 0.88 4.49 -7.17
N GLU A 28 0.70 4.81 -5.89
CA GLU A 28 1.79 5.22 -5.00
C GLU A 28 2.77 4.09 -4.73
N LEU A 29 2.38 2.82 -4.97
CA LEU A 29 3.30 1.67 -4.95
C LEU A 29 4.50 1.86 -5.89
N ARG A 30 4.41 2.69 -6.93
CA ARG A 30 5.56 3.03 -7.80
C ARG A 30 6.72 3.63 -7.03
N ARG A 31 6.47 4.29 -5.90
CA ARG A 31 7.53 4.90 -5.08
C ARG A 31 8.39 3.87 -4.36
N ALA A 32 7.90 2.64 -4.21
CA ALA A 32 8.67 1.53 -3.66
C ALA A 32 9.59 0.85 -4.70
N ALA A 33 9.55 1.30 -5.97
CA ALA A 33 10.38 0.74 -7.03
C ALA A 33 11.85 1.20 -6.90
N TYR A 34 12.76 0.25 -7.02
CA TYR A 34 14.19 0.50 -7.19
C TYR A 34 14.54 0.74 -8.65
N SER A 35 15.78 1.16 -8.90
CA SER A 35 16.27 1.52 -10.24
C SER A 35 16.43 0.31 -11.18
N ASP A 36 16.65 -0.88 -10.60
CA ASP A 36 16.79 -2.16 -11.28
C ASP A 36 15.44 -2.86 -11.54
N ASP A 37 14.38 -2.45 -10.86
CA ASP A 37 13.04 -2.99 -11.11
C ASP A 37 12.57 -2.69 -12.55
N ASN A 38 12.00 -3.71 -13.18
CA ASN A 38 11.54 -3.58 -14.55
C ASN A 38 10.31 -2.65 -14.65
N LYS A 39 10.52 -1.44 -15.18
CA LYS A 39 9.47 -0.41 -15.37
C LYS A 39 8.23 -0.90 -16.14
N LYS A 40 8.41 -1.81 -17.11
CA LYS A 40 7.28 -2.41 -17.85
C LYS A 40 6.48 -3.32 -16.93
N THR A 41 7.15 -4.17 -16.15
CA THR A 41 6.51 -5.04 -15.15
C THR A 41 5.78 -4.24 -14.08
N VAL A 42 6.40 -3.18 -13.52
CA VAL A 42 5.74 -2.27 -12.56
C VAL A 42 4.44 -1.72 -13.15
N SER A 43 4.49 -1.27 -14.40
CA SER A 43 3.31 -0.68 -15.05
C SER A 43 2.23 -1.71 -15.36
N LEU A 44 2.61 -2.93 -15.77
CA LEU A 44 1.70 -4.05 -15.97
C LEU A 44 1.02 -4.46 -14.66
N MET A 45 1.80 -4.62 -13.59
CA MET A 45 1.34 -4.98 -12.25
C MET A 45 0.30 -3.97 -11.74
N ILE A 46 0.64 -2.69 -11.70
CA ILE A 46 -0.27 -1.63 -11.22
C ILE A 46 -1.50 -1.50 -12.13
N GLY A 47 -1.33 -1.60 -13.45
CA GLY A 47 -2.44 -1.57 -14.39
C GLY A 47 -3.39 -2.76 -14.26
N ALA A 48 -2.89 -3.95 -13.90
CA ALA A 48 -3.71 -5.11 -13.62
C ALA A 48 -4.51 -4.95 -12.31
N LEU A 49 -3.87 -4.45 -11.25
CA LEU A 49 -4.54 -4.17 -9.98
C LEU A 49 -5.68 -3.15 -10.15
N ARG A 50 -5.41 -2.04 -10.86
CA ARG A 50 -6.42 -1.01 -11.13
C ARG A 50 -7.62 -1.52 -11.93
N ARG A 51 -7.39 -2.36 -12.95
CA ARG A 51 -8.48 -2.96 -13.75
C ARG A 51 -9.38 -3.87 -12.91
N ARG A 52 -8.88 -4.38 -11.79
CA ARG A 52 -9.64 -5.16 -10.78
C ARG A 52 -10.21 -4.30 -9.65
N ARG A 53 -10.10 -2.97 -9.74
CA ARG A 53 -10.61 -2.00 -8.76
C ARG A 53 -9.95 -2.09 -7.38
N TYR A 54 -8.71 -2.57 -7.29
CA TYR A 54 -7.88 -2.27 -6.12
C TYR A 54 -7.40 -0.82 -6.27
N LEU A 55 -8.08 0.11 -5.60
CA LEU A 55 -7.85 1.55 -5.75
C LEU A 55 -6.89 2.08 -4.68
N THR A 56 -6.92 1.47 -3.49
CA THR A 56 -6.07 1.80 -2.34
C THR A 56 -5.13 0.65 -1.98
N ILE A 57 -4.14 0.93 -1.13
CA ILE A 57 -3.28 -0.12 -0.56
C ILE A 57 -4.10 -1.02 0.39
N GLU A 58 -5.10 -0.48 1.08
CA GLU A 58 -6.03 -1.28 1.90
C GLU A 58 -6.83 -2.30 1.08
N ASP A 59 -7.37 -1.89 -0.08
CA ASP A 59 -8.10 -2.80 -0.98
C ASP A 59 -7.21 -3.99 -1.37
N LEU A 60 -5.95 -3.70 -1.67
CA LEU A 60 -4.96 -4.72 -2.00
C LEU A 60 -4.66 -5.60 -0.78
N LEU A 61 -4.42 -5.04 0.39
CA LEU A 61 -4.02 -5.83 1.57
C LEU A 61 -5.15 -6.75 2.08
N ASN A 62 -6.40 -6.44 1.76
CA ASN A 62 -7.55 -7.29 2.06
C ASN A 62 -7.78 -8.42 1.02
N THR A 63 -6.97 -8.52 -0.03
CA THR A 63 -7.00 -9.66 -0.98
C THR A 63 -6.08 -10.81 -0.52
N THR A 64 -6.02 -11.86 -1.32
CA THR A 64 -5.19 -13.05 -1.15
C THR A 64 -4.32 -13.30 -2.38
N TRP A 65 -3.21 -14.04 -2.22
CA TRP A 65 -2.38 -14.42 -3.37
C TRP A 65 -3.13 -15.28 -4.39
N LYS A 66 -4.09 -16.11 -3.93
CA LYS A 66 -4.97 -16.90 -4.79
C LYS A 66 -5.82 -16.01 -5.70
N GLU A 67 -6.41 -14.95 -5.17
CA GLU A 67 -7.22 -14.00 -5.95
C GLU A 67 -6.35 -13.23 -6.95
N LEU A 68 -5.18 -12.76 -6.52
CA LEU A 68 -4.23 -12.08 -7.41
C LEU A 68 -3.74 -12.99 -8.54
N GLY A 69 -3.48 -14.26 -8.26
CA GLY A 69 -3.08 -15.24 -9.26
C GLY A 69 -4.14 -15.52 -10.34
N SER A 70 -5.40 -15.19 -10.06
CA SER A 70 -6.51 -15.31 -11.04
C SER A 70 -6.62 -14.11 -11.98
N ILE A 71 -5.84 -13.05 -11.78
CA ILE A 71 -5.91 -11.83 -12.59
C ILE A 71 -5.21 -12.06 -13.93
N ARG A 72 -5.94 -11.80 -15.02
CA ARG A 72 -5.38 -11.86 -16.37
C ARG A 72 -4.19 -10.90 -16.51
N ASN A 73 -3.07 -11.41 -17.02
CA ASN A 73 -1.80 -10.71 -17.17
C ASN A 73 -1.14 -10.33 -15.82
N PHE A 74 -1.45 -11.05 -14.75
CA PHE A 74 -0.80 -10.93 -13.43
C PHE A 74 -0.03 -12.21 -13.09
N GLY A 75 0.95 -12.53 -13.94
CA GLY A 75 1.77 -13.72 -13.80
C GLY A 75 2.71 -13.67 -12.61
N ILE A 76 3.52 -14.72 -12.44
CA ILE A 76 4.43 -14.89 -11.30
C ILE A 76 5.37 -13.70 -11.11
N THR A 77 5.88 -13.10 -12.18
CA THR A 77 6.77 -11.93 -12.10
C THR A 77 6.07 -10.71 -11.50
N CYS A 78 4.78 -10.51 -11.78
CA CYS A 78 4.02 -9.43 -11.15
C CYS A 78 3.75 -9.71 -9.68
N GLN A 79 3.52 -10.98 -9.31
CA GLN A 79 3.30 -11.37 -7.92
C GLN A 79 4.56 -11.22 -7.08
N LEU A 80 5.72 -11.64 -7.60
CA LEU A 80 7.01 -11.46 -6.93
C LEU A 80 7.34 -9.97 -6.76
N LEU A 81 7.18 -9.17 -7.82
CA LEU A 81 7.41 -7.72 -7.73
C LEU A 81 6.46 -7.06 -6.72
N LEU A 82 5.20 -7.50 -6.66
CA LEU A 82 4.25 -7.00 -5.69
C LEU A 82 4.65 -7.39 -4.26
N PHE A 83 5.09 -8.64 -4.07
CA PHE A 83 5.60 -9.12 -2.80
C PHE A 83 6.74 -8.22 -2.31
N ASP A 84 7.73 -7.98 -3.15
CA ASP A 84 8.87 -7.12 -2.83
C ASP A 84 8.42 -5.69 -2.48
N PHE A 85 7.44 -5.15 -3.20
CA PHE A 85 6.92 -3.82 -2.92
C PHE A 85 6.19 -3.77 -1.57
N LEU A 86 5.37 -4.77 -1.26
CA LEU A 86 4.65 -4.86 0.00
C LEU A 86 5.61 -5.05 1.20
N GLU A 87 6.67 -5.83 1.02
CA GLU A 87 7.74 -5.99 1.99
C GLU A 87 8.46 -4.64 2.22
N ARG A 88 8.92 -3.99 1.14
CA ARG A 88 9.60 -2.69 1.21
C ARG A 88 8.76 -1.62 1.89
N ILE A 89 7.47 -1.48 1.59
CA ILE A 89 6.65 -0.43 2.25
C ILE A 89 6.28 -0.78 3.70
N SER A 90 6.34 -2.07 4.07
CA SER A 90 6.15 -2.50 5.46
C SER A 90 7.38 -2.15 6.29
N GLU A 91 8.58 -2.35 5.74
CA GLU A 91 9.86 -2.06 6.39
C GLU A 91 10.24 -0.58 6.31
N HIS A 92 10.01 0.05 5.17
CA HIS A 92 10.40 1.41 4.79
C HIS A 92 9.18 2.26 4.35
N PRO A 93 8.24 2.55 5.27
CA PRO A 93 7.07 3.38 4.99
C PRO A 93 7.41 4.78 4.46
N GLU A 94 8.62 5.29 4.75
CA GLU A 94 9.16 6.57 4.29
C GLU A 94 9.27 6.69 2.76
N TYR A 95 9.27 5.57 2.03
CA TYR A 95 9.23 5.60 0.56
C TYR A 95 7.93 6.21 0.04
N LEU A 96 6.83 6.05 0.78
CA LEU A 96 5.52 6.53 0.36
C LEU A 96 5.15 7.82 1.09
N ILE A 97 5.43 7.90 2.39
CA ILE A 97 5.00 9.04 3.21
C ILE A 97 5.99 9.34 4.35
N SER A 98 6.22 10.64 4.61
CA SER A 98 6.88 11.07 5.85
C SER A 98 5.91 10.91 7.02
N LEU A 99 6.18 9.92 7.88
CA LEU A 99 5.35 9.65 9.06
C LEU A 99 5.37 10.82 10.04
N ASP A 100 6.51 11.47 10.24
CA ASP A 100 6.63 12.66 11.09
C ASP A 100 5.73 13.80 10.60
N ALA A 101 5.73 14.06 9.29
CA ALA A 101 4.90 15.09 8.69
C ALA A 101 3.40 14.74 8.81
N TYR A 102 3.06 13.47 8.60
CA TYR A 102 1.71 12.97 8.77
C TYR A 102 1.22 13.11 10.21
N GLU A 103 2.01 12.71 11.20
CA GLU A 103 1.65 12.81 12.63
C GLU A 103 1.49 14.27 13.07
N ARG A 104 2.39 15.17 12.63
CA ARG A 104 2.27 16.61 12.90
C ARG A 104 0.98 17.17 12.32
N SER A 105 0.64 16.78 11.09
CA SER A 105 -0.59 17.21 10.42
C SER A 105 -1.83 16.69 11.16
N ARG A 106 -1.84 15.42 11.57
CA ARG A 106 -2.94 14.82 12.36
C ARG A 106 -3.13 15.55 13.69
N LYS A 107 -2.05 15.83 14.43
CA LYS A 107 -2.11 16.57 15.70
C LYS A 107 -2.66 17.98 15.49
N LEU A 108 -2.22 18.67 14.44
CA LEU A 108 -2.70 20.00 14.11
C LEU A 108 -4.19 19.99 13.77
N GLU A 109 -4.66 19.03 12.97
CA GLU A 109 -6.09 18.90 12.65
C GLU A 109 -6.93 18.57 13.89
N ALA A 110 -6.43 17.72 14.80
CA ALA A 110 -7.11 17.47 16.07
C ALA A 110 -7.22 18.74 16.93
N ILE A 111 -6.18 19.58 16.97
CA ILE A 111 -6.22 20.87 17.66
C ILE A 111 -7.23 21.80 16.99
N LYS A 112 -7.18 21.95 15.67
CA LYS A 112 -8.13 22.79 14.91
C LYS A 112 -9.58 22.35 15.14
N GLY A 113 -9.85 21.04 15.14
CA GLY A 113 -11.17 20.50 15.43
C GLY A 113 -11.69 20.97 16.80
N ARG A 114 -10.87 20.83 17.85
CA ARG A 114 -11.22 21.31 19.20
C ARG A 114 -11.43 22.83 19.25
N LEU A 115 -10.62 23.60 18.54
CA LEU A 115 -10.76 25.06 18.48
C LEU A 115 -12.08 25.49 17.80
N ARG A 116 -12.50 24.78 16.74
CA ARG A 116 -13.81 24.99 16.09
C ARG A 116 -14.97 24.65 17.01
N GLU A 117 -14.89 23.52 17.72
CA GLU A 117 -15.91 23.12 18.71
C GLU A 117 -16.06 24.17 19.83
N MET A 118 -14.96 24.80 20.22
CA MET A 118 -14.95 25.88 21.20
C MET A 118 -15.35 27.25 20.62
N GLY A 119 -15.67 27.34 19.32
CA GLY A 119 -16.02 28.60 18.65
C GLY A 119 -14.85 29.61 18.53
N MET A 120 -13.60 29.14 18.70
CA MET A 120 -12.42 30.02 18.66
C MET A 120 -11.95 30.30 17.24
N ILE A 121 -12.28 29.43 16.29
CA ILE A 121 -12.00 29.58 14.86
C ILE A 121 -13.17 29.03 14.04
N LEU A 122 -13.26 29.45 12.76
CA LEU A 122 -14.24 28.95 11.79
C LEU A 122 -13.81 27.61 11.15
#